data_AF-A0A9D1WQY6-F1
#
_entry.id   AF-A0A9D1WQY6-F1
#
_cell.length_a   1.000
_cell.length_b   1.000
_cell.length_c   1.000
_cell.angle_alpha   90.00
_cell.angle_beta   90.00
_cell.angle_gamma   90.00
#
_symmetry.space_group_name_H-M   'P 1'
#
loop_
_entity.id
_entity.type
_entity.pdbx_description
1 polymer ?
#
loop_
_entity_poly.entity_id
_entity_poly.type
_entity_poly.pdbx_seq_one_letter_code
_entity_poly.pdbx_strand_id
1 'polypeptide(L)' 'MTRKRFGLSVLAVGAVLLLAALYLLFKTHSFLAPVTLLLSIGVNTLGVATLMARDREP' A
#
# COMPACT_ATOMS: atom_id res chain seq x y z
N MET A 1 11.22 -7.97 15.90
CA MET A 1 10.19 -8.38 14.93
C MET A 1 10.87 -8.86 13.65
N THR A 2 10.50 -10.03 13.13
CA THR A 2 11.03 -10.56 11.87
C THR A 2 10.66 -9.62 10.71
N ARG A 3 11.59 -9.31 9.81
CA ARG A 3 11.38 -8.43 8.64
C ARG A 3 10.18 -8.85 7.78
N LYS A 4 9.79 -10.14 7.80
CA LYS A 4 8.52 -10.65 7.23
C LYS A 4 7.26 -9.97 7.78
N ARG A 5 7.17 -9.84 9.11
CA ARG A 5 6.05 -9.15 9.79
C ARG A 5 5.99 -7.67 9.42
N PHE A 6 7.14 -7.06 9.14
CA PHE A 6 7.23 -5.67 8.71
C PHE A 6 6.66 -5.49 7.30
N GLY A 7 7.11 -6.27 6.31
CA GLY A 7 6.57 -6.21 4.93
C GLY A 7 5.07 -6.49 4.85
N LEU A 8 4.58 -7.49 5.60
CA LEU A 8 3.15 -7.79 5.72
C LEU A 8 2.35 -6.64 6.37
N SER A 9 2.90 -5.99 7.40
CA SER A 9 2.24 -4.84 8.03
C SER A 9 2.18 -3.65 7.08
N VAL A 10 3.25 -3.39 6.33
CA VAL A 10 3.30 -2.31 5.33
C VAL A 10 2.27 -2.56 4.22
N LEU A 11 2.17 -3.79 3.71
CA LEU A 11 1.13 -4.18 2.76
C LEU A 11 -0.28 -4.02 3.33
N ALA A 12 -0.51 -4.44 4.58
CA ALA A 12 -1.82 -4.28 5.22
C ALA A 12 -2.22 -2.80 5.34
N VAL A 13 -1.29 -1.93 5.74
CA VAL A 13 -1.52 -0.48 5.80
C VAL A 13 -1.79 0.09 4.40
N GLY A 14 -1.02 -0.33 3.39
CA GLY A 14 -1.23 0.05 1.99
C GLY A 14 -2.61 -0.37 1.47
N ALA A 15 -3.08 -1.57 1.81
CA ALA A 15 -4.39 -2.06 1.40
C ALA A 15 -5.54 -1.24 2.03
N VAL A 16 -5.42 -0.87 3.31
CA VAL A 16 -6.39 -0.01 3.98
C VAL A 16 -6.43 1.39 3.34
N LEU A 17 -5.26 1.96 3.03
CA LEU A 17 -5.17 3.24 2.31
C LEU A 17 -5.79 3.15 0.91
N LEU A 18 -5.63 2.03 0.21
CA LEU A 18 -6.28 1.80 -1.09
C LEU A 18 -7.80 1.81 -0.94
N LEU A 19 -8.34 1.07 0.04
CA LEU A 19 -9.79 1.03 0.30
C LEU A 19 -10.35 2.40 0.65
N ALA A 20 -9.63 3.18 1.46
CA ALA A 20 -10.00 4.56 1.79
C ALA A 20 -9.97 5.48 0.55
N ALA A 21 -8.96 5.35 -0.31
CA ALA A 21 -8.87 6.11 -1.55
C ALA A 21 -10.01 5.76 -2.53
N LEU A 22 -10.33 4.47 -2.67
CA LEU A 22 -11.45 4.02 -3.50
C LEU A 22 -12.79 4.52 -2.95
N TYR A 23 -12.98 4.45 -1.62
CA TYR A 23 -14.17 5.03 -0.98
C TYR A 23 -14.28 6.54 -1.24
N LEU A 24 -13.17 7.28 -1.09
CA LEU A 24 -13.13 8.72 -1.33
C LEU A 24 -13.44 9.06 -2.81
N LEU A 25 -12.93 8.26 -3.73
CA LEU A 25 -13.10 8.43 -5.18
C LEU A 25 -14.55 8.17 -5.61
N PHE A 26 -15.11 7.05 -5.18
CA PHE A 26 -16.41 6.59 -5.68
C PHE A 26 -17.59 7.18 -4.93
N LYS A 27 -17.45 7.51 -3.63
CA LYS A 27 -18.57 8.00 -2.83
C LYS A 27 -18.60 9.51 -2.68
N THR A 28 -17.45 10.12 -2.47
CA THR A 28 -17.34 11.56 -2.19
C THR A 28 -16.87 12.37 -3.39
N HIS A 29 -16.41 11.73 -4.48
CA HIS A 29 -15.77 12.39 -5.63
C HIS A 29 -14.72 13.44 -5.19
N SER A 30 -14.03 13.17 -4.09
CA SER A 30 -13.16 14.14 -3.46
C SER A 30 -11.90 14.33 -4.31
N PHE A 31 -11.47 15.58 -4.52
CA PHE A 31 -10.20 15.88 -5.17
C PHE A 31 -8.99 15.24 -4.48
N LEU A 32 -9.12 14.90 -3.19
CA LEU A 32 -8.08 14.20 -2.43
C LEU A 32 -7.96 12.71 -2.79
N ALA A 33 -8.96 12.13 -3.45
CA ALA A 33 -8.95 10.73 -3.84
C ALA A 33 -7.73 10.33 -4.69
N PRO A 34 -7.39 11.00 -5.81
CA PRO A 34 -6.19 10.68 -6.59
C PRO A 34 -4.87 10.81 -5.80
N VAL A 35 -4.76 11.78 -4.90
CA VAL A 35 -3.59 11.94 -4.02
C VAL A 35 -3.44 10.74 -3.09
N THR A 36 -4.54 10.34 -2.46
CA THR A 36 -4.58 9.19 -1.55
C THR A 36 -4.29 7.88 -2.30
N LEU A 37 -4.74 7.79 -3.56
CA LEU A 37 -4.50 6.65 -4.45
C LEU A 37 -3.02 6.53 -4.83
N LEU A 38 -2.37 7.63 -5.21
CA LEU A 38 -0.93 7.67 -5.50
C LEU A 38 -0.09 7.28 -4.28
N LEU A 39 -0.46 7.79 -3.10
CA LEU A 39 0.18 7.42 -1.83
C LEU A 39 0.03 5.92 -1.55
N SER A 40 -1.17 5.37 -1.74
CA SER A 40 -1.43 3.95 -1.56
C SER A 40 -0.62 3.08 -2.53
N ILE A 41 -0.53 3.48 -3.80
CA ILE A 41 0.29 2.79 -4.80
C ILE A 41 1.76 2.78 -4.37
N GLY A 42 2.30 3.91 -3.91
CA GLY A 42 3.69 4.00 -3.44
C GLY A 42 3.97 3.08 -2.24
N VAL A 43 3.10 3.11 -1.23
CA VAL A 43 3.23 2.26 -0.03
C VAL A 43 3.13 0.78 -0.36
N ASN A 44 2.15 0.38 -1.20
CA ASN A 44 2.03 -1.00 -1.64
C ASN A 44 3.22 -1.45 -2.49
N THR A 45 3.72 -0.59 -3.39
CA THR A 45 4.89 -0.90 -4.22
C THR A 45 6.12 -1.15 -3.36
N LEU A 46 6.36 -0.33 -2.33
CA LEU A 46 7.43 -0.56 -1.36
C LEU A 46 7.21 -1.84 -0.54
N GLY A 47 5.97 -2.10 -0.11
CA GLY A 47 5.60 -3.34 0.58
C GLY A 47 5.88 -4.58 -0.27
N VAL A 48 5.51 -4.57 -1.56
CA VAL A 48 5.82 -5.66 -2.49
C VAL A 48 7.31 -5.74 -2.75
N ALA A 49 8.00 -4.62 -3.02
CA ALA A 49 9.44 -4.61 -3.31
C ALA A 49 10.27 -5.16 -2.16
N THR A 50 9.92 -4.85 -0.91
CA THR A 50 10.60 -5.38 0.29
C THR A 50 10.37 -6.88 0.47
N LEU A 51 9.25 -7.43 -0.01
CA LEU A 51 8.99 -8.87 -0.03
C LEU A 51 9.69 -9.56 -1.20
N MET A 52 9.61 -8.98 -2.41
CA MET A 52 10.22 -9.52 -3.64
C MET A 52 11.75 -9.48 -3.64
N ALA A 53 12.37 -8.45 -3.07
CA ALA A 53 13.82 -8.38 -2.91
C ALA A 53 14.36 -9.55 -2.06
N ARG A 54 13.50 -10.13 -1.21
CA ARG A 54 13.84 -11.27 -0.37
C ARG A 54 13.69 -12.62 -1.10
N ASP A 55 12.75 -12.76 -2.03
CA ASP A 55 12.64 -13.96 -2.89
C ASP A 55 13.80 -14.07 -3.89
N ARG A 56 14.61 -13.01 -4.02
CA ARG A 56 15.81 -12.96 -4.86
C ARG A 56 17.12 -13.27 -4.11
N GLU A 57 17.07 -13.52 -2.80
CA GLU A 57 18.24 -14.06 -2.06
C GLU A 57 18.29 -15.59 -2.27
N PRO A 58 19.35 -16.15 -2.89
CA PRO A 58 19.48 -17.58 -3.19
C PRO A 58 19.62 -18.47 -1.95
#